data_AF-A0A6C8G2F2-F1
#
_entry.id   AF-A0A6C8G2F2-F1
#
_cell.length_a   1.000
_cell.length_b   1.000
_cell.length_c   1.000
_cell.angle_alpha   90.00
_cell.angle_beta   90.00
_cell.angle_gamma   90.00
#
_symmetry.space_group_name_H-M   'P 1'
#
loop_
_entity.id
_entity.type
_entity.pdbx_description
1 polymer ?
#
loop_
_entity_poly.entity_id
_entity_poly.type
_entity_poly.pdbx_seq_one_letter_code
_entity_poly.pdbx_strand_id
1 'polypeptide(L)'
;MYSGFDDQFLYNIAAGGCGGICGLSNIVPEIFSSLVDACRKKDFDKTFQLSNLIHGLMPIYSLDSNPSLIIKTLMNYRGVNVNKKSIFPFTDISDEKLTYAKKLIDQVLARYNWICQE
;
A
#
# COMPACT_ATOMS: atom_id res chain seq x y z
N MET A 1 -7.63 16.11 -9.47
CA MET A 1 -8.34 15.34 -8.42
C MET A 1 -7.47 14.16 -8.00
N TYR A 2 -7.40 13.83 -6.70
CA TYR A 2 -6.58 12.73 -6.19
C TYR A 2 -7.45 11.63 -5.60
N SER A 3 -7.09 10.36 -5.83
CA SER A 3 -7.72 9.23 -5.15
C SER A 3 -7.36 9.20 -3.67
N GLY A 4 -8.34 9.01 -2.79
CA GLY A 4 -8.11 8.79 -1.37
C GLY A 4 -8.02 7.31 -0.98
N PHE A 5 -8.64 6.42 -1.77
CA PHE A 5 -8.46 4.98 -1.64
C PHE A 5 -7.39 4.49 -2.60
N ASP A 6 -6.49 3.66 -2.08
CA ASP A 6 -5.30 3.18 -2.79
C ASP A 6 -5.64 2.36 -4.04
N ASP A 7 -6.64 1.49 -3.94
CA ASP A 7 -7.13 0.61 -5.01
C ASP A 7 -7.90 1.36 -6.11
N GLN A 8 -8.48 2.51 -5.78
CA GLN A 8 -9.20 3.37 -6.73
C GLN A 8 -8.28 4.24 -7.60
N PHE A 9 -6.96 4.13 -7.45
CA PHE A 9 -6.00 4.92 -8.22
C PHE A 9 -6.25 4.87 -9.73
N LEU A 10 -6.40 3.66 -10.31
CA LEU A 10 -6.61 3.51 -11.76
C LEU A 10 -7.95 4.09 -12.22
N TYR A 11 -9.00 3.89 -11.44
CA TYR A 11 -10.31 4.50 -11.73
C TYR A 11 -10.21 6.03 -11.74
N ASN A 12 -9.54 6.61 -10.73
CA ASN A 12 -9.31 8.05 -10.68
C ASN A 12 -8.53 8.56 -11.89
N ILE A 13 -7.45 7.88 -12.30
CA ILE A 13 -6.69 8.26 -13.50
C ILE A 13 -7.56 8.17 -14.76
N ALA A 14 -8.34 7.10 -14.92
CA ALA A 14 -9.25 6.93 -16.07
C ALA A 14 -10.33 8.03 -16.14
N ALA A 15 -10.76 8.55 -14.99
CA ALA A 15 -11.72 9.65 -14.89
C ALA A 15 -11.09 11.05 -15.06
N GLY A 16 -9.81 11.16 -15.43
CA GLY A 16 -9.11 12.45 -15.59
C GLY A 16 -8.48 13.00 -14.31
N GLY A 17 -8.35 12.17 -13.28
CA GLY A 17 -7.62 12.47 -12.05
C GLY A 17 -6.10 12.54 -12.25
N CYS A 18 -5.41 13.05 -11.22
CA CYS A 18 -4.00 13.46 -11.31
C CYS A 18 -3.06 12.64 -10.41
N GLY A 19 -3.58 11.65 -9.68
CA GLY A 19 -2.79 10.80 -8.79
C GLY A 19 -3.58 10.24 -7.61
N GLY A 20 -2.89 9.85 -6.55
CA GLY A 20 -3.51 9.41 -5.29
C GLY A 20 -2.75 9.94 -4.07
N ILE A 21 -3.47 10.15 -2.98
CA ILE A 21 -2.93 10.37 -1.64
C ILE A 21 -3.27 9.12 -0.85
N CYS A 22 -2.32 8.19 -0.82
CA CYS A 22 -2.55 6.79 -0.48
C CYS A 22 -1.95 6.46 0.89
N GLY A 23 -2.63 5.65 1.70
CA GLY A 23 -2.09 5.25 3.00
C GLY A 23 -0.98 4.19 2.86
N LEU A 24 -1.14 3.25 1.92
CA LEU A 24 -0.17 2.17 1.68
C LEU A 24 1.11 2.70 1.04
N SER A 25 1.13 3.88 0.43
CA SER A 25 2.37 4.47 -0.08
C SER A 25 3.38 4.81 1.03
N ASN A 26 2.96 4.84 2.30
CA ASN A 26 3.88 4.93 3.43
C ASN A 26 4.70 3.65 3.65
N ILE A 27 4.19 2.49 3.20
CA ILE A 27 4.82 1.18 3.40
C ILE A 27 5.37 0.56 2.12
N VAL A 28 4.83 0.90 0.95
CA VAL A 28 5.27 0.39 -0.37
C VAL A 28 5.39 1.51 -1.42
N PRO A 29 6.08 2.63 -1.14
CA PRO A 29 6.16 3.77 -2.06
C PRO A 29 6.68 3.38 -3.46
N GLU A 30 7.58 2.40 -3.53
CA GLU A 30 8.15 1.89 -4.78
C GLU A 30 7.09 1.32 -5.74
N ILE A 31 6.05 0.65 -5.22
CA ILE A 31 4.98 0.08 -6.04
C ILE A 31 4.13 1.18 -6.65
N PHE A 32 3.79 2.22 -5.86
CA PHE A 32 3.04 3.37 -6.35
C PHE A 32 3.83 4.18 -7.39
N SER A 33 5.14 4.39 -7.16
CA SER A 33 5.99 5.06 -8.14
C SER A 33 6.02 4.30 -9.46
N SER A 34 6.25 2.99 -9.41
CA SER A 34 6.24 2.13 -10.60
C SER A 34 4.88 2.12 -11.30
N LEU A 35 3.77 2.16 -10.55
CA LEU A 35 2.43 2.19 -11.11
C LEU A 35 2.18 3.49 -11.88
N VAL A 36 2.56 4.63 -11.30
CA VAL A 36 2.46 5.94 -11.95
C VAL A 36 3.28 5.95 -13.25
N ASP A 37 4.50 5.42 -13.22
CA ASP A 37 5.37 5.37 -14.39
C ASP A 37 4.84 4.43 -15.48
N ALA A 38 4.32 3.25 -15.11
CA ALA A 38 3.68 2.32 -16.03
C ALA A 38 2.45 2.95 -16.70
N CYS A 39 1.60 3.65 -15.93
CA CYS A 39 0.44 4.38 -16.47
C CYS A 39 0.87 5.45 -17.48
N ARG A 40 1.90 6.24 -17.16
CA ARG A 40 2.43 7.30 -18.05
C ARG A 40 2.97 6.73 -19.36
N LYS A 41 3.65 5.58 -19.28
CA LYS A 41 4.19 4.86 -20.45
C LYS A 41 3.13 4.07 -21.23
N LYS A 42 1.88 4.03 -20.73
CA LYS A 42 0.79 3.20 -21.27
C LYS A 42 1.15 1.71 -21.33
N ASP A 43 1.98 1.27 -20.39
CA ASP A 43 2.29 -0.15 -20.19
C ASP A 43 1.17 -0.77 -19.36
N PHE A 44 0.10 -1.19 -20.04
CA PHE A 44 -1.11 -1.69 -19.39
C PHE A 44 -0.88 -3.01 -18.65
N ASP A 45 -0.04 -3.89 -19.20
CA ASP A 45 0.28 -5.17 -18.57
C ASP A 45 0.97 -4.97 -17.22
N LYS A 46 2.00 -4.13 -17.17
CA LYS A 46 2.67 -3.79 -15.91
C LYS A 46 1.75 -3.01 -14.97
N THR A 47 0.93 -2.11 -15.52
CA THR A 47 -0.06 -1.33 -14.74
C THR A 47 -1.03 -2.25 -14.01
N PHE A 48 -1.61 -3.25 -14.68
CA PHE A 48 -2.56 -4.18 -14.05
C PHE A 48 -1.89 -5.07 -13.02
N GLN A 49 -0.66 -5.55 -13.31
CA GLN A 49 0.11 -6.33 -12.34
C GLN A 49 0.38 -5.54 -11.05
N LEU A 50 0.85 -4.30 -11.17
CA LEU A 50 1.12 -3.42 -10.02
C LEU A 50 -0.16 -3.02 -9.27
N SER A 51 -1.25 -2.75 -9.99
CA SER A 51 -2.54 -2.46 -9.35
C SER A 51 -3.06 -3.65 -8.54
N ASN A 52 -2.88 -4.87 -9.03
CA ASN A 52 -3.26 -6.08 -8.29
C ASN A 52 -2.46 -6.24 -6.99
N LEU A 53 -1.18 -5.83 -6.97
CA LEU A 53 -0.40 -5.82 -5.72
C LEU A 53 -1.00 -4.87 -4.67
N ILE A 54 -1.44 -3.68 -5.10
CA ILE A 54 -2.09 -2.71 -4.21
C ILE A 54 -3.40 -3.28 -3.67
N HIS A 55 -4.23 -3.88 -4.53
CA HIS A 55 -5.46 -4.56 -4.10
C HIS A 55 -5.17 -5.67 -3.08
N GLY A 56 -4.10 -6.43 -3.28
CA GLY A 56 -3.64 -7.46 -2.35
C GLY A 56 -3.30 -6.92 -0.95
N LEU A 57 -2.97 -5.64 -0.81
CA LEU A 57 -2.67 -4.99 0.47
C LEU A 57 -3.88 -4.34 1.15
N MET A 58 -5.01 -4.15 0.43
CA MET A 58 -6.23 -3.55 0.99
C MET A 58 -6.77 -4.23 2.26
N PRO A 59 -6.63 -5.56 2.47
CA PRO A 59 -7.02 -6.20 3.73
C PRO A 59 -6.39 -5.59 4.98
N ILE A 60 -5.24 -4.90 4.88
CA ILE A 60 -4.59 -4.20 6.01
C ILE A 60 -5.55 -3.19 6.66
N TYR A 61 -6.34 -2.48 5.86
CA TYR A 61 -7.30 -1.49 6.37
C TYR A 61 -8.44 -2.11 7.20
N SER A 62 -8.67 -3.42 7.07
CA SER A 62 -9.71 -4.13 7.83
C SER A 62 -9.18 -4.73 9.13
N LEU A 63 -7.87 -4.68 9.39
CA LEU A 63 -7.26 -5.26 10.59
C LEU A 63 -7.55 -4.42 11.83
N ASP A 64 -7.72 -3.11 11.69
CA ASP A 64 -8.02 -2.23 12.80
C ASP A 64 -8.99 -1.12 12.38
N SER A 65 -9.79 -0.67 13.33
CA SER A 65 -10.62 0.53 13.23
C SER A 65 -9.82 1.81 12.95
N ASN A 66 -8.56 1.89 13.38
CA ASN A 66 -7.67 3.00 13.06
C ASN A 66 -6.45 2.52 12.26
N PRO A 67 -6.37 2.83 10.97
CA PRO A 67 -5.28 2.37 10.12
C PRO A 67 -3.93 3.02 10.46
N SER A 68 -3.91 4.15 11.17
CA SER A 68 -2.67 4.87 11.49
C SER A 68 -1.71 4.03 12.34
N LEU A 69 -2.23 3.25 13.30
CA LEU A 69 -1.41 2.42 14.18
C LEU A 69 -0.75 1.27 13.40
N ILE A 70 -1.54 0.54 12.62
CA ILE A 70 -1.02 -0.57 11.80
C ILE A 70 -0.04 -0.06 10.76
N ILE A 71 -0.34 1.03 10.04
CA ILE A 71 0.56 1.61 9.04
C ILE A 71 1.89 2.04 9.67
N LYS A 72 1.89 2.77 10.80
CA LYS A 72 3.15 3.15 11.49
C LYS A 72 3.93 1.94 12.00
N THR A 73 3.24 0.89 12.43
CA THR A 73 3.90 -0.35 12.87
C THR A 73 4.55 -1.06 11.68
N LEU A 74 3.87 -1.08 10.53
CA LEU A 74 4.40 -1.64 9.28
C LEU A 74 5.51 -0.77 8.67
N MET A 75 5.48 0.55 8.82
CA MET A 75 6.58 1.44 8.46
C MET A 75 7.86 1.07 9.22
N ASN A 76 7.76 0.84 10.54
CA ASN A 76 8.89 0.34 11.33
C ASN A 76 9.37 -1.03 10.85
N TYR A 77 8.44 -1.93 10.50
CA TYR A 77 8.79 -3.22 9.92
C TYR A 77 9.51 -3.09 8.57
N ARG A 78 9.15 -2.09 7.76
CA ARG A 78 9.82 -1.69 6.52
C ARG A 78 11.14 -0.92 6.74
N GLY A 79 11.58 -0.76 7.98
CA GLY A 79 12.85 -0.12 8.35
C GLY A 79 12.76 1.40 8.58
N VAL A 80 11.57 1.98 8.57
CA VAL A 80 11.36 3.42 8.83
C VAL A 80 11.08 3.63 10.32
N ASN A 81 12.09 4.06 11.08
CA ASN A 81 11.99 4.25 12.52
C ASN A 81 11.09 5.43 12.89
N VAL A 82 9.84 5.15 13.25
CA VAL A 82 8.81 6.15 13.61
C VAL A 82 8.12 5.81 14.92
N ASN A 83 7.69 6.83 15.66
CA ASN A 83 6.85 6.61 16.83
C ASN A 83 5.47 6.08 16.42
N LYS A 84 5.21 4.81 16.74
CA LYS A 84 3.95 4.13 16.43
C LYS A 84 2.78 4.49 17.34
N LYS A 85 3.01 5.25 18.43
CA LYS A 85 1.96 5.64 19.38
C LYS A 85 0.81 6.32 18.63
N SER A 86 -0.39 5.86 18.94
CA SER A 86 -1.64 6.42 18.46
C SER A 86 -2.46 6.91 19.66
N ILE A 87 -3.48 7.72 19.40
CA ILE A 87 -4.33 8.30 20.42
C ILE A 87 -5.31 7.25 20.95
N PHE A 88 -5.64 7.32 22.25
CA PHE A 88 -6.68 6.50 22.85
C PHE A 88 -8.02 6.68 22.09
N PRO A 89 -8.81 5.62 21.83
CA PRO A 89 -8.66 4.23 22.32
C PRO A 89 -7.82 3.30 21.42
N PHE A 90 -7.16 3.82 20.38
CA PHE A 90 -6.47 3.02 19.35
C PHE A 90 -5.00 2.76 19.72
N THR A 91 -4.73 2.16 20.88
CA THR A 91 -3.36 2.06 21.40
C THR A 91 -2.62 0.80 20.98
N ASP A 92 -3.34 -0.29 20.70
CA ASP A 92 -2.76 -1.62 20.56
C ASP A 92 -3.34 -2.38 19.37
N ILE A 93 -2.53 -3.27 18.80
CA ILE A 93 -2.91 -4.21 17.74
C ILE A 93 -2.47 -5.62 18.15
N SER A 94 -3.30 -6.63 17.89
CA SER A 94 -2.96 -8.01 18.25
C SER A 94 -1.78 -8.53 17.42
N ASP A 95 -0.95 -9.37 18.04
CA ASP A 95 0.20 -9.99 17.38
C ASP A 95 -0.19 -10.84 16.15
N GLU A 96 -1.36 -11.47 16.20
CA GLU A 96 -1.91 -12.25 15.09
C GLU A 96 -2.15 -11.37 13.85
N LYS A 97 -2.85 -10.23 14.03
CA LYS A 97 -3.12 -9.27 12.95
C LYS A 97 -1.83 -8.70 12.39
N LEU A 98 -0.87 -8.38 13.27
CA LEU A 98 0.43 -7.87 12.85
C LEU A 98 1.23 -8.91 12.05
N THR A 99 1.21 -10.17 12.48
CA THR A 99 1.89 -11.28 11.77
C THR A 99 1.28 -11.48 10.39
N TYR A 100 -0.05 -11.46 10.29
CA TYR A 100 -0.76 -11.52 9.02
C TYR A 100 -0.37 -10.37 8.09
N ALA A 101 -0.36 -9.13 8.59
CA ALA A 101 -0.02 -7.95 7.80
C ALA A 101 1.43 -7.99 7.27
N LYS A 102 2.38 -8.43 8.10
CA LYS A 102 3.78 -8.61 7.68
C LYS A 102 3.91 -9.62 6.55
N LYS A 103 3.26 -10.77 6.70
CA LYS A 103 3.24 -11.82 5.67
C LYS A 103 2.68 -11.31 4.34
N LEU A 104 1.60 -10.53 4.38
CA LEU A 104 0.99 -9.92 3.19
C LEU A 104 1.97 -9.00 2.46
N ILE A 105 2.67 -8.14 3.21
CA ILE A 105 3.70 -7.24 2.66
C ILE A 105 4.84 -8.04 2.03
N ASP A 106 5.37 -9.05 2.72
CA ASP A 106 6.48 -9.85 2.21
C ASP A 106 6.12 -10.56 0.90
N GLN A 107 4.91 -11.12 0.82
CA GLN A 107 4.38 -11.74 -0.39
C GLN A 107 4.26 -10.74 -1.54
N VAL A 108 3.73 -9.54 -1.26
CA VAL A 108 3.58 -8.48 -2.26
C VAL A 108 4.94 -7.98 -2.74
N LEU A 109 5.91 -7.81 -1.85
CA LEU A 109 7.27 -7.37 -2.21
C LEU A 109 8.03 -8.41 -3.02
N ALA A 110 7.92 -9.68 -2.66
CA ALA A 110 8.50 -10.77 -3.43
C ALA A 110 7.94 -10.77 -4.87
N ARG A 111 6.62 -10.60 -5.02
CA ARG A 111 5.96 -10.51 -6.32
C ARG A 111 6.37 -9.26 -7.09
N TYR A 112 6.46 -8.11 -6.42
CA TYR A 112 6.92 -6.86 -7.03
C TYR A 112 8.34 -6.97 -7.59
N ASN A 113 9.26 -7.57 -6.82
CA ASN A 113 10.64 -7.77 -7.26
C ASN A 113 10.71 -8.67 -8.51
N TRP A 114 9.86 -9.69 -8.59
CA TRP A 114 9.76 -10.53 -9.79
C TRP A 114 9.28 -9.73 -11.01
N ILE A 115 8.23 -8.90 -10.87
CA ILE A 115 7.70 -8.05 -11.97
C ILE A 115 8.73 -7.04 -12.48
N CYS A 116 9.61 -6.54 -11.60
CA CYS A 116 10.60 -5.53 -11.96
C CYS A 116 11.93 -6.10 -12.47
N GLN A 117 12.12 -7.42 -12.42
CA GLN A 117 13.27 -8.12 -13.00
C GLN A 117 13.04 -8.50 -14.48
N GLU A 118 11.78 -8.52 -14.93
CA GLU A 118 11.38 -8.57 -16.35
C GLU A 118 11.40 -7.18 -17.00
#